data_AF-A0A964A982-F1
#
_entry.id   AF-A0A964A982-F1
#
_cell.length_a   1.000
_cell.length_b   1.000
_cell.length_c   1.000
_cell.angle_alpha   90.00
_cell.angle_beta   90.00
_cell.angle_gamma   90.00
#
_symmetry.space_group_name_H-M   'P 1'
#
loop_
_entity.id
_entity.type
_entity.pdbx_description
1 polymer ?
#
loop_
_entity_poly.entity_id
_entity_poly.type
_entity_poly.pdbx_seq_one_letter_code
_entity_poly.pdbx_strand_id
1 'polypeptide(L)'
;MFAGHIGAALVVGRAERRINLGALVLAALLLDVLLWFFILVGLESVVIPADFARTHQPAFDFPWSHGLVASLVWSAGAFGAAWIASGADRRLRLRVSGLVAVAVFSHWVLDFLVHAPELPLLGDSSPKLGLGLWQSMPVALAVESALVVLGLVLYLPRAGLSRARSVALAALTLATLGFTIAGMTVAPPPPSPQAMAGSSLVTIALTAALIAWLDRRARN
;
A
#
# COMPACT_ATOMS: atom_id res chain seq x y z
N MET A 1 0.54 -4.69 -5.80
CA MET A 1 0.45 -5.59 -4.61
C MET A 1 -0.50 -4.94 -3.59
N PHE A 2 -1.10 -5.62 -2.60
CA PHE A 2 -1.98 -4.92 -1.62
C PHE A 2 -1.60 -5.17 -0.16
N ALA A 3 -1.82 -6.39 0.35
CA ALA A 3 -1.48 -6.74 1.72
C ALA A 3 0.02 -6.58 2.02
N GLY A 4 0.89 -6.79 1.04
CA GLY A 4 2.33 -6.61 1.20
C GLY A 4 2.74 -5.18 1.55
N HIS A 5 2.02 -4.16 1.06
CA HIS A 5 2.23 -2.75 1.41
C HIS A 5 1.83 -2.48 2.87
N ILE A 6 0.82 -3.17 3.39
CA ILE A 6 0.48 -3.17 4.82
C ILE A 6 1.62 -3.82 5.64
N GLY A 7 2.21 -4.90 5.12
CA GLY A 7 3.42 -5.51 5.67
C GLY A 7 4.57 -4.51 5.78
N ALA A 8 4.85 -3.75 4.71
CA ALA A 8 5.86 -2.70 4.71
C ALA A 8 5.56 -1.59 5.74
N ALA A 9 4.31 -1.14 5.83
CA ALA A 9 3.89 -0.17 6.84
C ALA A 9 4.10 -0.65 8.28
N LEU A 10 3.86 -1.94 8.56
CA LEU A 10 4.15 -2.57 9.85
C LEU A 10 5.66 -2.55 10.17
N VAL A 11 6.51 -2.86 9.18
CA VAL A 11 7.97 -2.79 9.33
C VAL A 11 8.43 -1.37 9.61
N VAL A 12 7.94 -0.38 8.85
CA VAL A 12 8.26 1.05 9.06
C VAL A 12 7.76 1.51 10.43
N GLY A 13 6.54 1.13 10.82
CA GLY A 13 5.90 1.51 12.09
C GLY A 13 6.62 1.00 13.33
N ARG A 14 7.45 -0.04 13.20
CA ARG A 14 8.35 -0.48 14.28
C ARG A 14 9.39 0.58 14.64
N ALA A 15 9.80 1.43 13.69
CA ALA A 15 10.89 2.38 13.87
C ALA A 15 10.50 3.63 14.69
N GLU A 16 9.25 4.09 14.58
CA GLU A 16 8.72 5.20 15.39
C GLU A 16 7.26 4.94 15.75
N ARG A 17 7.07 4.49 16.98
CA ARG A 17 5.78 4.04 17.48
C ARG A 17 4.81 5.19 17.78
N ARG A 18 5.25 6.44 17.75
CA ARG A 18 4.38 7.61 17.94
C ARG A 18 3.51 7.88 16.70
N ILE A 19 3.91 7.36 15.54
CA ILE A 19 3.09 7.42 14.33
C ILE A 19 2.02 6.35 14.46
N ASN A 20 0.76 6.74 14.25
CA ASN A 20 -0.34 5.79 14.20
C ASN A 20 -0.14 4.87 13.00
N LEU A 21 -0.22 3.56 13.21
CA LEU A 21 0.02 2.57 12.16
C LEU A 21 -0.91 2.72 10.96
N GLY A 22 -2.17 3.10 11.17
CA GLY A 22 -3.12 3.31 10.06
C GLY A 22 -2.74 4.48 9.16
N ALA A 23 -2.08 5.51 9.70
CA ALA A 23 -1.50 6.59 8.90
C ALA A 23 -0.31 6.10 8.06
N LEU A 24 0.53 5.19 8.59
CA LEU A 24 1.60 4.56 7.82
C LEU A 24 1.07 3.59 6.75
N VAL A 25 -0.02 2.89 7.03
CA VAL A 25 -0.71 2.05 6.03
C VAL A 25 -1.27 2.93 4.91
N LEU A 26 -1.94 4.02 5.26
CA LEU A 26 -2.44 4.98 4.26
C LEU A 26 -1.27 5.59 3.45
N ALA A 27 -0.14 5.90 4.08
CA ALA A 27 1.04 6.38 3.39
C ALA A 27 1.62 5.32 2.44
N ALA A 28 1.75 4.07 2.90
CA ALA A 28 2.22 2.96 2.07
C ALA A 28 1.25 2.59 0.94
N LEU A 29 -0.02 2.99 1.02
CA LEU A 29 -1.04 2.80 -0.03
C LEU A 29 -1.39 4.11 -0.74
N LEU A 30 -0.60 5.18 -0.55
CA LEU A 30 -0.94 6.49 -1.11
C LEU A 30 -0.99 6.45 -2.64
N LEU A 31 -0.09 5.68 -3.28
CA LEU A 31 -0.07 5.57 -4.74
C LEU A 31 -1.32 4.86 -5.26
N ASP A 32 -1.78 3.79 -4.60
CA ASP A 32 -3.07 3.15 -4.88
C ASP A 32 -4.23 4.14 -4.71
N VAL A 33 -4.26 4.92 -3.62
CA VAL A 33 -5.31 5.92 -3.40
C VAL A 33 -5.35 6.93 -4.55
N LEU A 34 -4.19 7.39 -5.00
CA LEU A 34 -4.08 8.30 -6.13
C LEU A 34 -4.54 7.65 -7.43
N LEU A 35 -4.08 6.42 -7.72
CA LEU A 35 -4.47 5.65 -8.91
C LEU A 35 -5.98 5.50 -9.01
N TRP A 36 -6.59 4.96 -7.97
CA TRP A 36 -8.03 4.69 -8.01
C TRP A 36 -8.83 5.97 -8.07
N PHE A 37 -8.39 7.05 -7.40
CA PHE A 37 -9.00 8.36 -7.55
C PHE A 37 -8.86 8.91 -8.98
N PHE A 38 -7.66 8.83 -9.56
CA PHE A 38 -7.37 9.29 -10.93
C PHE A 38 -8.13 8.52 -11.99
N ILE A 39 -8.35 7.21 -11.82
CA ILE A 39 -9.23 6.42 -12.68
C ILE A 39 -10.67 6.96 -12.64
N LEU A 40 -11.18 7.27 -11.44
CA LEU A 40 -12.55 7.79 -11.29
C LEU A 40 -12.73 9.18 -11.92
N VAL A 41 -11.70 10.02 -11.92
CA VAL A 41 -11.73 11.36 -12.54
C VAL A 41 -11.19 11.40 -13.97
N GLY A 42 -10.80 10.26 -14.55
CA GLY A 42 -10.37 10.13 -15.94
C GLY A 42 -8.95 10.60 -16.24
N LEU A 43 -8.08 10.72 -15.23
CA LEU A 43 -6.66 11.07 -15.40
C LEU A 43 -5.77 9.84 -15.63
N GLU A 44 -6.22 8.66 -15.20
CA GLU A 44 -5.55 7.37 -15.36
C GLU A 44 -6.55 6.31 -15.80
N SER A 45 -6.06 5.16 -16.24
CA SER A 45 -6.88 4.13 -16.90
C SER A 45 -6.53 2.73 -16.37
N VAL A 46 -7.54 1.86 -16.34
CA VAL A 46 -7.36 0.43 -16.10
C VAL A 46 -8.18 -0.34 -17.13
N VAL A 47 -7.53 -1.31 -17.76
CA VAL A 47 -8.13 -2.25 -18.70
C VAL A 47 -8.23 -3.61 -18.01
N ILE A 48 -9.40 -4.23 -18.11
CA ILE A 48 -9.64 -5.61 -17.67
C ILE A 48 -9.49 -6.49 -18.92
N PRO A 49 -8.38 -7.23 -19.07
CA PRO A 49 -8.13 -8.04 -20.26
C PRO A 49 -9.12 -9.20 -20.39
N ALA A 50 -9.31 -9.71 -21.62
CA ALA A 50 -10.18 -10.85 -21.88
C ALA A 50 -9.73 -12.13 -21.14
N ASP A 51 -8.44 -12.26 -20.85
CA ASP A 51 -7.85 -13.37 -20.11
C ASP A 51 -7.73 -13.11 -18.59
N PHE A 52 -8.35 -12.05 -18.06
CA PHE A 52 -8.33 -11.72 -16.62
C PHE A 52 -8.76 -12.90 -15.75
N ALA A 53 -9.78 -13.68 -16.15
CA ALA A 53 -10.23 -14.83 -15.38
C ALA A 53 -9.13 -15.91 -15.18
N ARG A 54 -8.09 -15.89 -16.00
CA ARG A 54 -6.92 -16.77 -15.89
C ARG A 54 -5.78 -16.08 -15.14
N THR A 55 -5.46 -14.84 -15.48
CA THR A 55 -4.26 -14.14 -14.99
C THR A 55 -4.48 -13.34 -13.71
N HIS A 56 -5.73 -12.90 -13.47
CA HIS A 56 -6.15 -11.95 -12.44
C HIS A 56 -5.34 -10.64 -12.47
N GLN A 57 -4.83 -10.28 -13.66
CA GLN A 57 -3.99 -9.10 -13.87
C GLN A 57 -4.74 -8.08 -14.72
N PRO A 58 -5.12 -6.93 -14.13
CA PRO A 58 -5.49 -5.76 -14.89
C PRO A 58 -4.25 -5.13 -15.52
N ALA A 59 -4.43 -4.44 -16.64
CA ALA A 59 -3.40 -3.61 -17.26
C ALA A 59 -3.69 -2.15 -16.94
N PHE A 60 -2.68 -1.39 -16.55
CA PHE A 60 -2.87 -0.03 -16.09
C PHE A 60 -2.10 1.00 -16.93
N ASP A 61 -2.70 2.17 -17.06
CA ASP A 61 -2.04 3.39 -17.50
C ASP A 61 -2.01 4.38 -16.34
N PHE A 62 -0.86 4.53 -15.68
CA PHE A 62 -0.71 5.36 -14.49
C PHE A 62 0.37 6.47 -14.58
N PRO A 63 0.25 7.41 -15.55
CA PRO A 63 1.21 8.50 -15.76
C PRO A 63 1.51 9.39 -14.54
N TRP A 64 0.62 9.43 -13.54
CA TRP A 64 0.66 10.38 -12.43
C TRP A 64 0.85 9.75 -11.06
N SER A 65 0.46 8.49 -10.86
CA SER A 65 0.47 7.84 -9.54
C SER A 65 1.71 6.94 -9.32
N HIS A 66 2.00 6.01 -10.24
CA HIS A 66 2.98 4.93 -10.00
C HIS A 66 4.29 5.05 -10.78
N GLY A 67 4.51 6.15 -11.51
CA GLY A 67 5.81 6.39 -12.13
C GLY A 67 6.93 6.58 -11.10
N LEU A 68 8.19 6.26 -11.42
CA LEU A 68 9.30 6.40 -10.44
C LEU A 68 9.45 7.85 -9.95
N VAL A 69 9.51 8.81 -10.89
CA VAL A 69 9.59 10.23 -10.53
C VAL A 69 8.32 10.70 -9.83
N ALA A 70 7.14 10.25 -10.27
CA ALA A 70 5.88 10.58 -9.63
C ALA A 70 5.85 10.09 -8.17
N SER A 71 6.28 8.85 -7.91
CA SER A 71 6.39 8.26 -6.58
C SER A 71 7.33 9.06 -5.68
N LEU A 72 8.46 9.53 -6.20
CA LEU A 72 9.37 10.43 -5.45
C LEU A 72 8.71 11.77 -5.11
N VAL A 73 7.94 12.34 -6.05
CA VAL A 73 7.18 13.59 -5.82
C VAL A 73 6.11 13.38 -4.73
N TRP A 74 5.34 12.29 -4.79
CA TRP A 74 4.34 11.98 -3.76
C TRP A 74 4.97 11.68 -2.40
N SER A 75 6.12 11.00 -2.36
CA SER A 75 6.90 10.82 -1.13
C SER A 75 7.37 12.15 -0.54
N ALA A 76 7.83 13.09 -1.37
CA ALA A 76 8.22 14.43 -0.92
C ALA A 76 7.00 15.26 -0.45
N GLY A 77 5.86 15.14 -1.13
CA GLY A 77 4.60 15.75 -0.71
C GLY A 77 4.14 15.22 0.64
N ALA A 78 4.17 13.90 0.84
CA ALA A 78 3.81 13.27 2.10
C ALA A 78 4.78 13.62 3.24
N PHE A 79 6.08 13.75 2.94
CA PHE A 79 7.07 14.30 3.86
C PHE A 79 6.65 15.70 4.33
N GLY A 80 6.33 16.59 3.39
CA GLY A 80 5.91 17.97 3.65
C GLY A 80 4.62 18.05 4.48
N ALA A 81 3.62 17.23 4.14
CA ALA A 81 2.37 17.14 4.89
C ALA A 81 2.62 16.67 6.34
N ALA A 82 3.40 15.60 6.52
CA ALA A 82 3.77 15.11 7.86
C ALA A 82 4.62 16.13 8.63
N TRP A 83 5.46 16.90 7.93
CA TRP A 83 6.30 17.95 8.52
C TRP A 83 5.47 19.10 9.08
N ILE A 84 4.39 19.48 8.40
CA ILE A 84 3.45 20.51 8.85
C ILE A 84 2.56 19.98 9.99
N ALA A 85 2.13 18.71 9.92
CA ALA A 85 1.25 18.10 10.92
C ALA A 85 1.96 17.69 12.23
N SER A 86 3.29 17.67 12.25
CA SER A 86 4.08 17.25 13.42
C SER A 86 4.38 18.40 14.39
N GLY A 87 4.64 18.05 15.66
CA GLY A 87 4.93 19.02 16.73
C GLY A 87 6.26 19.79 16.57
N ALA A 88 6.56 20.65 17.55
CA ALA A 88 7.68 21.59 17.49
C ALA A 88 9.08 20.96 17.55
N ASP A 89 9.22 19.74 18.08
CA ASP A 89 10.52 19.04 18.14
C ASP A 89 11.01 18.72 16.72
N ARG A 90 12.05 19.44 16.29
CA ARG A 90 12.64 19.32 14.96
C ARG A 90 13.16 17.93 14.66
N ARG A 91 13.78 17.24 15.63
CA ARG A 91 14.37 15.91 15.41
C ARG A 91 13.28 14.86 15.25
N LEU A 92 12.27 14.90 16.11
CA LEU A 92 11.11 14.02 16.01
C LEU A 92 10.35 14.27 14.71
N ARG A 93 10.14 15.54 14.35
CA ARG A 93 9.48 15.95 13.12
C ARG A 93 10.21 15.46 11.86
N LEU A 94 11.54 15.61 11.79
CA LEU A 94 12.33 15.03 10.69
C LEU A 94 12.16 13.51 10.60
N ARG A 95 12.20 12.82 11.74
CA ARG A 95 12.06 11.36 11.79
C ARG A 95 10.69 10.89 11.32
N VAL A 96 9.61 11.52 11.81
CA VAL A 96 8.23 11.18 11.44
C VAL A 96 8.00 11.43 9.95
N SER A 97 8.36 12.62 9.45
CA SER A 97 8.22 12.95 8.03
C SER A 97 9.03 12.01 7.13
N GLY A 98 10.26 11.68 7.54
CA GLY A 98 11.11 10.73 6.82
C GLY A 98 10.49 9.34 6.75
N LEU A 99 9.95 8.82 7.85
CA LEU A 99 9.30 7.49 7.88
C LEU A 99 8.02 7.45 7.05
N VAL A 100 7.24 8.53 7.01
CA VAL A 100 6.07 8.64 6.12
C VAL A 100 6.50 8.63 4.66
N ALA A 101 7.54 9.38 4.29
CA ALA A 101 8.07 9.39 2.92
C ALA A 101 8.61 8.02 2.50
N VAL A 102 9.31 7.32 3.40
CA VAL A 102 9.78 5.95 3.21
C VAL A 102 8.61 4.99 3.04
N ALA A 103 7.53 5.12 3.82
CA ALA A 103 6.34 4.30 3.64
C ALA A 103 5.73 4.49 2.23
N VAL A 104 5.56 5.73 1.77
CA VAL A 104 5.08 6.01 0.40
C VAL A 104 6.01 5.40 -0.65
N PHE A 105 7.32 5.64 -0.54
CA PHE A 105 8.26 5.19 -1.57
C PHE A 105 8.43 3.67 -1.59
N SER A 106 8.25 3.01 -0.44
CA SER A 106 8.26 1.54 -0.36
C SER A 106 7.21 0.91 -1.27
N HIS A 107 6.12 1.62 -1.55
CA HIS A 107 5.10 1.19 -2.50
C HIS A 107 5.70 0.93 -3.88
N TRP A 108 6.35 1.94 -4.45
CA TRP A 108 6.96 1.85 -5.78
C TRP A 108 8.01 0.74 -5.85
N VAL A 109 8.83 0.60 -4.80
CA VAL A 109 9.86 -0.45 -4.75
C VAL A 109 9.26 -1.84 -4.82
N LEU A 110 8.17 -2.09 -4.09
CA LEU A 110 7.54 -3.42 -4.08
C LEU A 110 6.73 -3.66 -5.35
N ASP A 111 6.12 -2.62 -5.91
CA ASP A 111 5.44 -2.70 -7.20
C ASP A 111 6.41 -2.94 -8.36
N PHE A 112 7.59 -2.34 -8.34
CA PHE A 112 8.66 -2.64 -9.30
C PHE A 112 9.02 -4.13 -9.36
N LEU A 113 8.93 -4.84 -8.23
CA LEU A 113 9.16 -6.29 -8.23
C LEU A 113 8.03 -7.05 -8.92
N VAL A 114 6.78 -6.66 -8.69
CA VAL A 114 5.62 -7.48 -9.07
C VAL A 114 5.05 -7.16 -10.45
N HIS A 115 5.01 -5.88 -10.83
CA HIS A 115 4.43 -5.45 -12.09
C HIS A 115 5.28 -5.92 -13.27
N ALA A 116 4.62 -6.21 -14.39
CA ALA A 116 5.29 -6.30 -15.68
C ALA A 116 5.95 -4.94 -16.01
N PRO A 117 6.75 -4.83 -17.09
CA PRO A 117 7.26 -3.54 -17.56
C PRO A 117 6.17 -2.56 -18.02
N GLU A 118 5.39 -2.05 -17.07
CA GLU A 118 4.32 -1.06 -17.24
C GLU A 118 4.53 0.17 -16.36
N LEU A 119 5.50 0.16 -15.41
CA LEU A 119 5.74 1.29 -14.52
C LEU A 119 6.53 2.42 -15.19
N PRO A 120 5.98 3.62 -15.48
CA PRO A 120 6.74 4.65 -16.16
C PRO A 120 7.92 5.16 -15.32
N LEU A 121 9.06 5.43 -15.96
CA LEU A 121 10.14 6.15 -15.29
C LEU A 121 9.71 7.59 -14.95
N LEU A 122 9.14 8.30 -15.92
CA LEU A 122 8.70 9.69 -15.85
C LEU A 122 7.59 9.96 -16.89
N GLY A 123 6.33 10.02 -16.46
CA GLY A 123 5.21 10.24 -17.38
C GLY A 123 5.03 9.12 -18.40
N ASP A 124 3.96 9.17 -19.19
CA ASP A 124 3.53 8.00 -19.95
C ASP A 124 4.53 7.56 -21.04
N SER A 125 5.09 8.50 -21.80
CA SER A 125 5.97 8.21 -22.94
C SER A 125 7.42 7.81 -22.56
N SER A 126 7.69 7.53 -21.29
CA SER A 126 9.02 7.14 -20.81
C SER A 126 9.22 5.62 -20.78
N PRO A 127 10.46 5.14 -20.62
CA PRO A 127 10.71 3.72 -20.41
C PRO A 127 9.85 3.17 -19.27
N LYS A 128 9.24 2.01 -19.50
CA LYS A 128 8.46 1.30 -18.50
C LYS A 128 9.35 0.29 -17.75
N LEU A 129 9.12 0.15 -16.46
CA LEU A 129 9.91 -0.61 -15.50
C LEU A 129 9.05 -1.68 -14.86
N GLY A 130 9.68 -2.75 -14.38
CA GLY A 130 9.01 -3.86 -13.69
C GLY A 130 9.75 -5.18 -13.90
N LEU A 131 9.81 -6.02 -12.87
CA LEU A 131 10.45 -7.34 -12.94
C LEU A 131 9.46 -8.48 -13.26
N GLY A 132 8.16 -8.23 -13.20
CA GLY A 132 7.12 -9.15 -13.64
C GLY A 132 6.86 -10.34 -12.72
N LEU A 133 7.08 -10.24 -11.40
CA LEU A 133 6.87 -11.37 -10.49
C LEU A 133 5.44 -11.92 -10.54
N TRP A 134 4.44 -11.09 -10.87
CA TRP A 134 3.05 -11.53 -11.06
C TRP A 134 2.86 -12.55 -12.19
N GLN A 135 3.80 -12.65 -13.15
CA GLN A 135 3.79 -13.75 -14.13
C GLN A 135 3.90 -15.13 -13.47
N SER A 136 4.42 -15.19 -12.23
CA SER A 136 4.36 -16.34 -11.34
C SER A 136 3.56 -16.00 -10.08
N MET A 137 2.22 -16.05 -10.19
CA MET A 137 1.32 -15.71 -9.09
C MET A 137 1.62 -16.45 -7.76
N PRO A 138 1.94 -17.76 -7.75
CA PRO A 138 2.31 -18.44 -6.51
C PRO A 138 3.54 -17.84 -5.82
N VAL A 139 4.56 -17.43 -6.59
CA VAL A 139 5.77 -16.81 -6.05
C VAL A 139 5.47 -15.39 -5.56
N ALA A 140 4.71 -14.62 -6.33
CA ALA A 140 4.30 -13.27 -5.92
C ALA A 140 3.52 -13.29 -4.60
N LEU A 141 2.54 -14.19 -4.46
CA LEU A 141 1.75 -14.33 -3.23
C LEU A 141 2.58 -14.87 -2.06
N ALA A 142 3.59 -15.71 -2.31
CA ALA A 142 4.52 -16.15 -1.27
C ALA A 142 5.36 -14.98 -0.73
N VAL A 143 5.89 -14.12 -1.62
CA VAL A 143 6.62 -12.91 -1.24
C VAL A 143 5.72 -11.94 -0.47
N GLU A 144 4.52 -11.68 -0.97
CA GLU A 144 3.53 -10.81 -0.31
C GLU A 144 3.15 -11.33 1.08
N SER A 145 2.89 -12.63 1.20
CA SER A 145 2.61 -13.28 2.48
C SER A 145 3.79 -13.17 3.45
N ALA A 146 5.02 -13.35 2.97
CA ALA A 146 6.22 -13.24 3.78
C ALA A 146 6.40 -11.80 4.32
N LEU A 147 6.15 -10.78 3.49
CA LEU A 147 6.20 -9.37 3.91
C LEU A 147 5.16 -9.07 5.00
N VAL A 148 3.94 -9.58 4.86
CA VAL A 148 2.88 -9.44 5.88
C VAL A 148 3.28 -10.10 7.20
N VAL A 149 3.70 -11.37 7.16
CA VAL A 149 4.11 -12.12 8.35
C VAL A 149 5.30 -11.46 9.03
N LEU A 150 6.31 -11.05 8.27
CA LEU A 150 7.47 -10.33 8.78
C LEU A 150 7.06 -9.02 9.45
N GLY A 151 6.19 -8.24 8.80
CA GLY A 151 5.63 -7.01 9.36
C GLY A 151 4.96 -7.24 10.72
N LEU A 152 4.09 -8.25 10.83
CA LEU A 152 3.42 -8.59 12.08
C LEU A 152 4.39 -9.04 13.18
N VAL A 153 5.32 -9.93 12.85
CA VAL A 153 6.34 -10.45 13.79
C VAL A 153 7.23 -9.31 14.30
N LEU A 154 7.55 -8.35 13.46
CA LEU A 154 8.36 -7.20 13.83
C LEU A 154 7.55 -6.13 14.58
N TYR A 155 6.30 -5.86 14.20
CA TYR A 155 5.52 -4.79 14.81
C TYR A 155 4.96 -5.17 16.19
N LEU A 156 4.24 -6.29 16.27
CA LEU A 156 3.40 -6.65 17.42
C LEU A 156 4.13 -6.72 18.77
N PRO A 157 5.33 -7.37 18.89
CA PRO A 157 6.02 -7.46 20.17
C PRO A 157 6.43 -6.11 20.73
N ARG A 158 6.64 -5.13 19.85
CA ARG A 158 6.98 -3.77 20.24
C ARG A 158 5.77 -2.85 20.24
N ALA A 159 4.60 -3.30 19.80
CA ALA A 159 3.39 -2.50 19.56
C ALA A 159 2.81 -1.87 20.83
N GLY A 160 3.11 -2.41 22.02
CA GLY A 160 2.59 -1.93 23.31
C GLY A 160 1.06 -1.88 23.35
N LEU A 161 0.41 -2.73 22.57
CA LEU A 161 -1.03 -2.92 22.54
C LEU A 161 -1.42 -3.99 23.57
N SER A 162 -2.66 -3.95 24.06
CA SER A 162 -3.20 -5.06 24.85
C SER A 162 -3.24 -6.34 24.00
N ARG A 163 -3.22 -7.51 24.65
CA ARG A 163 -3.28 -8.80 23.94
C ARG A 163 -4.47 -8.88 22.98
N ALA A 164 -5.64 -8.40 23.40
CA ALA A 164 -6.84 -8.37 22.57
C ALA A 164 -6.66 -7.50 21.31
N ARG A 165 -6.08 -6.31 21.43
CA ARG A 165 -5.81 -5.42 20.28
C ARG A 165 -4.72 -5.98 19.37
N SER A 166 -3.68 -6.60 19.92
CA SER A 166 -2.64 -7.28 19.13
C SER A 166 -3.23 -8.43 18.30
N VAL A 167 -4.08 -9.25 18.90
CA VAL A 167 -4.79 -10.35 18.20
C VAL A 167 -5.72 -9.78 17.13
N ALA A 168 -6.51 -8.74 17.44
CA ALA A 168 -7.41 -8.12 16.48
C ALA A 168 -6.66 -7.49 15.28
N LEU A 169 -5.53 -6.83 15.53
CA LEU A 169 -4.69 -6.25 14.48
C LEU A 169 -4.09 -7.35 13.59
N ALA A 170 -3.59 -8.44 14.19
CA ALA A 170 -3.08 -9.59 13.45
C ALA A 170 -4.17 -10.23 12.61
N ALA A 171 -5.35 -10.48 13.19
CA ALA A 171 -6.49 -11.07 12.51
C ALA A 171 -6.98 -10.20 11.35
N LEU A 172 -7.09 -8.88 11.53
CA LEU A 172 -7.45 -7.94 10.46
C LEU A 172 -6.43 -8.00 9.32
N THR A 173 -5.13 -7.93 9.64
CA THR A 173 -4.06 -7.94 8.62
C THR A 173 -4.05 -9.27 7.85
N LEU A 174 -4.21 -10.41 8.54
CA LEU A 174 -4.28 -11.73 7.91
C LEU A 174 -5.57 -11.92 7.11
N ALA A 175 -6.69 -11.33 7.54
CA ALA A 175 -7.91 -11.32 6.76
C ALA A 175 -7.75 -10.50 5.47
N THR A 176 -7.08 -9.34 5.52
CA THR A 176 -6.73 -8.57 4.32
C THR A 176 -5.81 -9.34 3.38
N LEU A 177 -4.84 -10.10 3.91
CA LEU A 177 -4.01 -11.01 3.11
C LEU A 177 -4.86 -12.10 2.46
N GLY A 178 -5.77 -12.74 3.21
CA GLY A 178 -6.69 -13.75 2.68
C GLY A 178 -7.58 -13.19 1.56
N PHE A 179 -8.10 -11.96 1.73
CA PHE A 179 -8.85 -11.25 0.69
C PHE A 179 -7.99 -10.98 -0.55
N THR A 180 -6.74 -10.58 -0.37
CA THR A 180 -5.78 -10.35 -1.47
C THR A 180 -5.53 -11.63 -2.25
N ILE A 181 -5.25 -12.74 -1.56
CA ILE A 181 -5.05 -14.06 -2.18
C ILE A 181 -6.29 -14.47 -2.97
N ALA A 182 -7.49 -14.35 -2.39
CA ALA A 182 -8.72 -14.69 -3.08
C ALA A 182 -8.94 -13.81 -4.33
N GLY A 183 -8.70 -12.50 -4.21
CA GLY A 183 -8.78 -11.54 -5.31
C GLY A 183 -7.85 -11.85 -6.48
N MET A 184 -6.65 -12.34 -6.19
CA MET A 184 -5.59 -12.60 -7.18
C MET A 184 -5.60 -14.04 -7.74
N THR A 185 -6.56 -14.89 -7.35
CA THR A 185 -6.54 -16.31 -7.74
C THR A 185 -7.89 -16.90 -8.17
N VAL A 186 -8.99 -16.49 -7.55
CA VAL A 186 -10.30 -17.14 -7.76
C VAL A 186 -11.45 -16.14 -7.92
N ALA A 187 -11.22 -14.86 -7.63
CA ALA A 187 -12.28 -13.86 -7.73
C ALA A 187 -12.70 -13.64 -9.20
N PRO A 188 -14.01 -13.49 -9.47
CA PRO A 188 -14.46 -13.15 -10.81
C PRO A 188 -13.91 -11.78 -11.25
N PRO A 189 -13.82 -11.53 -12.56
CA PRO A 189 -13.48 -10.21 -13.06
C PRO A 189 -14.39 -9.13 -12.48
N PRO A 190 -13.86 -7.94 -12.13
CA PRO A 190 -14.70 -6.84 -11.71
C PRO A 190 -15.65 -6.43 -12.85
N PRO A 191 -16.88 -5.96 -12.54
CA PRO A 191 -17.88 -5.67 -13.57
C PRO A 191 -17.53 -4.44 -14.43
N SER A 192 -16.67 -3.55 -13.94
CA SER A 192 -16.12 -2.42 -14.68
C SER A 192 -14.86 -1.85 -14.02
N PRO A 193 -14.04 -1.07 -14.76
CA PRO A 193 -12.95 -0.26 -14.21
C PRO A 193 -13.38 0.63 -13.03
N GLN A 194 -14.55 1.26 -13.13
CA GLN A 194 -15.06 2.16 -12.09
C GLN A 194 -15.47 1.40 -10.83
N ALA A 195 -16.06 0.22 -10.97
CA ALA A 195 -16.40 -0.64 -9.83
C ALA A 195 -15.14 -1.14 -9.12
N MET A 196 -14.10 -1.49 -9.88
CA MET A 196 -12.79 -1.84 -9.32
C MET A 196 -12.19 -0.66 -8.55
N ALA A 197 -12.15 0.54 -9.14
CA ALA A 197 -11.60 1.73 -8.48
C ALA A 197 -12.36 2.12 -7.21
N GLY A 198 -13.70 2.16 -7.28
CA GLY A 198 -14.53 2.51 -6.12
C GLY A 198 -14.38 1.53 -4.97
N SER A 199 -14.43 0.22 -5.26
CA SER A 199 -14.27 -0.82 -4.23
C SER A 199 -12.85 -0.86 -3.64
N SER A 200 -11.80 -0.59 -4.43
CA SER A 200 -10.44 -0.47 -3.94
C SER A 200 -10.27 0.71 -2.97
N LEU A 201 -10.76 1.91 -3.32
CA LEU A 201 -10.70 3.08 -2.43
C LEU A 201 -11.40 2.84 -1.10
N VAL A 202 -12.60 2.24 -1.13
CA VAL A 202 -13.35 1.89 0.08
C VAL A 202 -12.56 0.89 0.92
N THR A 203 -12.03 -0.16 0.29
CA THR A 203 -11.24 -1.19 0.98
C THR A 203 -9.99 -0.59 1.65
N ILE A 204 -9.24 0.27 0.95
CA ILE A 204 -8.06 0.96 1.47
C ILE A 204 -8.45 1.85 2.67
N ALA A 205 -9.45 2.71 2.50
CA ALA A 205 -9.87 3.65 3.53
C ALA A 205 -10.37 2.93 4.79
N LEU A 206 -11.21 1.90 4.63
CA LEU A 206 -11.72 1.09 5.74
C LEU A 206 -10.58 0.35 6.45
N THR A 207 -9.68 -0.27 5.71
CA THR A 207 -8.56 -1.04 6.28
C THR A 207 -7.63 -0.12 7.07
N ALA A 208 -7.22 1.01 6.48
CA ALA A 208 -6.38 1.99 7.15
C ALA A 208 -7.06 2.58 8.40
N ALA A 209 -8.36 2.89 8.33
CA ALA A 209 -9.11 3.42 9.47
C ALA A 209 -9.29 2.42 10.62
N LEU A 210 -9.55 1.14 10.30
CA LEU A 210 -9.66 0.08 11.30
C LEU A 210 -8.31 -0.20 11.96
N ILE A 211 -7.23 -0.27 11.18
CA ILE A 211 -5.86 -0.38 11.70
C ILE A 211 -5.53 0.84 12.58
N ALA A 212 -5.89 2.05 12.14
CA ALA A 212 -5.70 3.27 12.93
C ALA A 212 -6.44 3.20 14.27
N TRP A 213 -7.67 2.68 14.27
CA TRP A 213 -8.47 2.51 15.49
C TRP A 213 -7.86 1.47 16.43
N LEU A 214 -7.42 0.32 15.92
CA LEU A 214 -6.78 -0.74 16.71
C LEU A 214 -5.44 -0.29 17.30
N ASP A 215 -4.69 0.54 16.58
CA ASP A 215 -3.40 1.08 17.03
C ASP A 215 -3.55 2.32 17.94
N ARG A 216 -4.77 2.80 18.21
CA ARG A 216 -4.96 3.84 19.23
C ARG A 216 -4.44 3.33 20.56
N ARG A 217 -3.54 4.09 21.17
CA ARG A 217 -3.03 3.80 22.51
C ARG A 217 -3.78 4.63 23.52
N ALA A 218 -3.94 4.10 24.74
CA ALA A 218 -4.34 4.93 25.85
C ALA A 218 -3.30 6.06 25.95
N ARG A 219 -3.76 7.31 25.92
CA ARG A 219 -2.89 8.44 26.25
C ARG A 219 -2.60 8.26 27.74
N ASN A 220 -1.35 7.96 28.07
CA ASN A 220 -0.87 8.13 29.44
C ASN A 220 -0.74 9.63 29.72
#